data_AF-A0A382T670-F1
#
_entry.id   AF-A0A382T670-F1
#
_cell.length_a   1.000
_cell.length_b   1.000
_cell.length_c   1.000
_cell.angle_alpha   90.00
_cell.angle_beta   90.00
_cell.angle_gamma   90.00
#
_symmetry.space_group_name_H-M   'P 1'
#
loop_
_entity.id
_entity.type
_entity.pdbx_description
1 polymer ?
#
loop_
_entity_poly.entity_id
_entity_poly.type
_entity_poly.pdbx_seq_one_letter_code
_entity_poly.pdbx_strand_id
1 'polypeptide(L)'
;PATNSGSGIVHDKQTEVYQILSGAGEMITGGTLTNSRPMNPMGATVRQLTGPSSFGTGIEGGESRRVVAGDMVIVPAGVPHGFSRIEEAITYLVIRVDPEQVVELK
;
A
#
# COMPACT_ATOMS: atom_id res chain seq x y z
N PRO A 1 -3.99 -24.28 1.60
CA PRO A 1 -3.61 -23.01 0.92
C PRO A 1 -3.36 -21.93 1.98
N ALA A 2 -2.19 -21.29 1.98
CA ALA A 2 -1.85 -20.31 3.02
C ALA A 2 -2.82 -19.11 2.96
N THR A 3 -3.61 -18.92 4.01
CA THR A 3 -4.60 -17.84 4.16
C THR A 3 -3.98 -16.57 4.73
N ASN A 4 -2.76 -16.22 4.31
CA ASN A 4 -2.20 -14.92 4.66
C ASN A 4 -2.73 -13.90 3.66
N SER A 5 -3.96 -13.46 3.90
CA SER A 5 -4.43 -12.19 3.37
C SER A 5 -3.65 -11.10 4.10
N GLY A 6 -2.47 -10.72 3.59
CA GLY A 6 -1.77 -9.56 4.10
C GLY A 6 -2.72 -8.36 4.15
N SER A 7 -2.68 -7.58 5.23
CA SER A 7 -3.54 -6.38 5.35
C SER A 7 -3.31 -5.47 4.15
N GLY A 8 -4.39 -4.95 3.57
CA GLY A 8 -4.33 -4.01 2.46
C GLY A 8 -4.61 -2.58 2.90
N ILE A 9 -4.11 -1.62 2.14
CA ILE A 9 -4.42 -0.20 2.29
C ILE A 9 -4.80 0.41 0.95
N VAL A 10 -5.63 1.45 0.98
CA VAL A 10 -5.91 2.32 -0.16
C VAL A 10 -5.81 3.77 0.30
N HIS A 11 -5.16 4.60 -0.52
CA HIS A 11 -5.08 6.04 -0.32
C HIS A 11 -6.00 6.73 -1.31
N ASP A 12 -6.83 7.66 -0.84
CA ASP A 12 -7.83 8.30 -1.69
C ASP A 12 -7.18 9.31 -2.65
N LYS A 13 -6.05 9.91 -2.22
CA LYS A 13 -5.49 11.13 -2.81
C LYS A 13 -4.00 11.07 -3.14
N GLN A 14 -3.31 10.00 -2.75
CA GLN A 14 -1.87 9.87 -2.95
C GLN A 14 -1.54 8.69 -3.85
N THR A 15 -0.67 8.93 -4.82
CA THR A 15 0.00 7.85 -5.56
C THR A 15 1.24 7.45 -4.79
N GLU A 16 1.45 6.15 -4.63
CA GLU A 16 2.67 5.61 -4.06
C GLU A 16 3.58 5.05 -5.16
N VAL A 17 4.88 5.22 -4.98
CA VAL A 17 5.91 4.55 -5.77
C VAL A 17 6.81 3.77 -4.83
N TYR A 18 6.74 2.46 -4.91
CA TYR A 18 7.64 1.55 -4.21
C TYR A 18 8.89 1.31 -5.04
N GLN A 19 10.06 1.47 -4.44
CA GLN A 19 11.32 0.94 -4.93
C GLN A 19 11.79 -0.13 -3.97
N ILE A 20 11.91 -1.37 -4.45
CA ILE A 20 12.39 -2.48 -3.63
C ILE A 20 13.92 -2.41 -3.56
N LEU A 21 14.45 -2.33 -2.35
CA LEU A 21 15.89 -2.17 -2.08
C LEU A 21 16.58 -3.50 -1.78
N SER A 22 15.87 -4.41 -1.09
CA SER A 22 16.35 -5.77 -0.80
C SER A 22 15.19 -6.72 -0.49
N GLY A 23 15.46 -8.02 -0.56
CA GLY A 23 14.50 -9.09 -0.28
C GLY A 23 13.59 -9.42 -1.46
N ALA A 24 12.56 -10.23 -1.18
CA ALA A 24 11.60 -10.72 -2.15
C ALA A 24 10.25 -11.03 -1.50
N GLY A 25 9.18 -10.87 -2.27
CA GLY A 25 7.84 -11.28 -1.87
C GLY A 25 6.83 -11.05 -2.98
N GLU A 26 5.56 -11.15 -2.63
CA GLU A 26 4.47 -10.83 -3.54
C GLU A 26 3.76 -9.57 -3.07
N MET A 27 3.63 -8.60 -3.98
CA MET A 27 2.81 -7.41 -3.81
C MET A 27 1.52 -7.58 -4.62
N ILE A 28 0.39 -7.36 -3.96
CA ILE A 28 -0.93 -7.35 -4.60
C ILE A 28 -1.37 -5.90 -4.81
N THR A 29 -1.94 -5.61 -5.97
CA THR A 29 -2.50 -4.30 -6.33
C THR A 29 -3.86 -4.45 -7.02
N GLY A 30 -4.75 -3.48 -6.87
CA GLY A 30 -6.07 -3.48 -7.50
C GLY A 30 -7.14 -4.20 -6.67
N GLY A 31 -8.25 -4.57 -7.30
CA GLY A 31 -9.34 -5.25 -6.61
C GLY A 31 -10.03 -4.38 -5.56
N THR A 32 -10.54 -5.02 -4.51
CA THR A 32 -11.31 -4.40 -3.43
C THR A 32 -10.79 -4.83 -2.06
N LEU A 33 -10.68 -3.89 -1.11
CA LEU A 33 -10.36 -4.21 0.28
C LEU A 33 -11.46 -5.05 0.93
N THR A 34 -11.08 -6.15 1.59
CA THR A 34 -12.00 -6.92 2.44
C THR A 34 -12.05 -6.33 3.84
N ASN A 35 -13.26 -6.29 4.45
CA ASN A 35 -13.50 -5.68 5.76
C ASN A 35 -12.93 -4.25 5.89
N SER A 36 -13.08 -3.45 4.83
CA SER A 36 -12.55 -2.09 4.76
C SER A 36 -13.04 -1.21 5.92
N ARG A 37 -12.11 -0.46 6.51
CA ARG A 37 -12.39 0.55 7.54
C ARG A 37 -11.60 1.82 7.23
N PRO A 38 -12.23 3.00 7.31
CA PRO A 38 -11.52 4.26 7.17
C PRO A 38 -10.53 4.43 8.32
N MET A 39 -9.37 5.01 8.02
CA MET A 39 -8.42 5.44 9.04
C MET A 39 -8.97 6.70 9.75
N ASN A 40 -8.59 6.90 11.01
CA ASN A 40 -8.99 8.08 11.76
C ASN A 40 -8.50 9.36 11.05
N PRO A 41 -9.40 10.25 10.57
CA PRO A 41 -9.00 11.46 9.84
C PRO A 41 -8.10 12.41 10.64
N MET A 42 -8.21 12.39 11.98
CA MET A 42 -7.41 13.21 12.89
C MET A 42 -6.12 12.51 13.35
N GLY A 43 -5.93 11.24 12.97
CA GLY A 43 -4.75 10.46 13.34
C GLY A 43 -3.48 10.98 12.67
N ALA A 44 -2.35 10.88 13.37
CA ALA A 44 -1.06 11.35 12.85
C ALA A 44 -0.68 10.67 11.52
N THR A 45 -0.98 9.37 11.34
CA THR A 45 -0.74 8.66 10.08
C THR A 45 -1.46 9.32 8.90
N VAL A 46 -2.74 9.61 9.05
CA VAL A 46 -3.53 10.27 7.99
C VAL A 46 -3.00 11.68 7.73
N ARG A 47 -2.78 12.46 8.80
CA ARG A 47 -2.39 13.86 8.67
C ARG A 47 -0.95 14.06 8.18
N GLN A 48 -0.05 13.11 8.37
CA GLN A 48 1.38 13.31 8.07
C GLN A 48 1.93 12.38 6.99
N LEU A 49 1.31 11.22 6.78
CA LEU A 49 1.89 10.17 5.92
C LEU A 49 1.02 9.86 4.71
N THR A 50 -0.26 9.51 4.92
CA THR A 50 -1.05 8.79 3.90
C THR A 50 -2.19 9.60 3.28
N GLY A 51 -2.53 10.76 3.85
CA GLY A 51 -3.80 11.43 3.55
C GLY A 51 -5.01 10.54 3.90
N PRO A 52 -6.23 10.92 3.47
CA PRO A 52 -7.43 10.09 3.61
C PRO A 52 -7.19 8.69 3.04
N SER A 53 -7.46 7.66 3.85
CA SER A 53 -7.10 6.28 3.54
C SER A 53 -8.02 5.30 4.26
N SER A 54 -8.13 4.09 3.73
CA SER A 54 -8.81 2.95 4.38
C SER A 54 -7.90 1.74 4.44
N PHE A 55 -8.04 0.93 5.48
CA PHE A 55 -7.34 -0.35 5.62
C PHE A 55 -8.33 -1.52 5.60
N GLY A 56 -7.89 -2.68 5.15
CA GLY A 56 -8.67 -3.91 5.13
C GLY A 56 -7.87 -5.11 5.61
N THR A 57 -8.56 -6.21 5.88
CA THR A 57 -7.94 -7.49 6.27
C THR A 57 -7.35 -8.26 5.09
N GLY A 58 -7.48 -7.74 3.87
CA GLY A 58 -7.00 -8.35 2.64
C GLY A 58 -7.51 -7.60 1.40
N ILE A 59 -7.17 -8.13 0.23
CA ILE A 59 -7.61 -7.61 -1.07
C ILE A 59 -8.19 -8.77 -1.88
N GLU A 60 -9.41 -8.61 -2.39
CA GLU A 60 -10.08 -9.57 -3.28
C GLU A 60 -10.08 -9.05 -4.72
N GLY A 61 -9.80 -9.93 -5.69
CA GLY A 61 -9.75 -9.58 -7.12
C GLY A 61 -8.56 -8.71 -7.52
N GLY A 62 -7.57 -8.53 -6.65
CA GLY A 62 -6.31 -7.86 -6.97
C GLY A 62 -5.34 -8.79 -7.71
N GLU A 63 -4.34 -8.21 -8.35
CA GLU A 63 -3.29 -8.94 -9.07
C GLU A 63 -2.02 -9.00 -8.22
N SER A 64 -1.59 -10.22 -7.90
CA SER A 64 -0.36 -10.50 -7.15
C SER A 64 0.81 -10.64 -8.11
N ARG A 65 1.90 -9.90 -7.88
CA ARG A 65 3.15 -10.00 -8.62
C ARG A 65 4.30 -10.17 -7.66
N ARG A 66 5.24 -11.06 -8.02
CA ARG A 66 6.50 -11.17 -7.30
C ARG A 66 7.32 -9.91 -7.52
N VAL A 67 7.87 -9.37 -6.45
CA VAL A 67 8.77 -8.20 -6.45
C VAL A 67 10.10 -8.56 -5.79
N VAL A 68 11.18 -8.03 -6.33
CA VAL A 68 12.56 -8.23 -5.86
C VAL A 68 13.36 -6.92 -5.88
N ALA A 69 14.55 -6.93 -5.29
CA ALA A 69 15.46 -5.78 -5.32
C ALA A 69 15.66 -5.23 -6.75
N GLY A 70 15.51 -3.91 -6.89
CA GLY A 70 15.58 -3.20 -8.18
C GLY A 70 14.22 -2.97 -8.85
N ASP A 71 13.17 -3.69 -8.45
CA ASP A 71 11.83 -3.48 -8.98
C ASP A 71 11.23 -2.15 -8.48
N MET A 72 10.42 -1.56 -9.35
CA MET A 72 9.58 -0.42 -9.02
C MET A 72 8.10 -0.75 -9.25
N VAL A 73 7.25 -0.38 -8.28
CA VAL A 73 5.80 -0.53 -8.39
C VAL A 73 5.15 0.83 -8.21
N ILE A 74 4.36 1.26 -9.18
CA ILE A 74 3.56 2.48 -9.10
C ILE A 74 2.14 2.09 -8.74
N VAL A 75 1.62 2.66 -7.67
CA VAL A 75 0.26 2.42 -7.19
C VAL A 75 -0.52 3.74 -7.22
N PRO A 76 -1.38 3.94 -8.23
CA PRO A 76 -2.21 5.14 -8.32
C PRO A 76 -3.13 5.31 -7.10
N ALA A 77 -3.53 6.55 -6.83
CA ALA A 77 -4.57 6.84 -5.84
C ALA A 77 -5.85 6.03 -6.13
N GLY A 78 -6.50 5.55 -5.08
CA GLY A 78 -7.70 4.71 -5.16
C GLY A 78 -7.43 3.23 -5.45
N VAL A 79 -6.17 2.80 -5.58
CA VAL A 79 -5.81 1.39 -5.83
C VAL A 79 -5.43 0.69 -4.51
N PRO A 80 -6.19 -0.32 -4.07
CA PRO A 80 -5.79 -1.15 -2.93
C PRO A 80 -4.46 -1.85 -3.20
N HIS A 81 -3.59 -1.89 -2.20
CA HIS A 81 -2.31 -2.58 -2.31
C HIS A 81 -1.81 -3.09 -0.96
N GLY A 82 -0.84 -4.00 -1.02
CA GLY A 82 -0.15 -4.56 0.15
C GLY A 82 0.75 -5.73 -0.24
N PHE A 83 1.52 -6.24 0.72
CA PHE A 83 2.28 -7.48 0.53
C PHE A 83 1.41 -8.68 0.90
N SER A 84 1.06 -9.51 -0.09
CA SER A 84 0.28 -10.75 0.11
C SER A 84 1.15 -11.89 0.64
N ARG A 85 2.46 -11.84 0.37
CA ARG A 85 3.43 -12.84 0.84
C ARG A 85 4.81 -12.22 1.02
N ILE A 86 5.49 -12.59 2.10
CA ILE A 86 6.90 -12.25 2.33
C ILE A 86 7.70 -13.54 2.16
N GLU A 87 8.56 -13.60 1.14
CA GLU A 87 9.47 -14.72 0.92
C GLU A 87 10.77 -14.52 1.72
N GLU A 88 11.29 -13.29 1.69
CA GLU A 88 12.47 -12.81 2.40
C GLU A 88 12.17 -11.44 3.01
N ALA A 89 12.88 -11.03 4.06
CA ALA A 89 12.68 -9.70 4.64
C ALA A 89 12.89 -8.60 3.58
N ILE A 90 11.84 -7.81 3.32
CA ILE A 90 11.84 -6.79 2.27
C ILE A 90 12.21 -5.44 2.88
N THR A 91 13.19 -4.77 2.28
CA THR A 91 13.43 -3.35 2.50
C THR A 91 12.99 -2.59 1.26
N TYR A 92 12.21 -1.53 1.42
CA TYR A 92 11.75 -0.70 0.31
C TYR A 92 11.77 0.78 0.69
N LEU A 93 11.92 1.63 -0.33
CA LEU A 93 11.59 3.05 -0.27
C LEU A 93 10.17 3.23 -0.83
N VAL A 94 9.33 4.00 -0.14
CA VAL A 94 8.04 4.43 -0.68
C VAL A 94 8.03 5.95 -0.82
N ILE A 95 7.73 6.42 -2.02
CA ILE A 95 7.52 7.83 -2.32
C ILE A 95 6.02 8.06 -2.44
N ARG A 96 5.50 9.04 -1.71
CA ARG A 96 4.09 9.44 -1.78
C ARG A 96 4.00 10.77 -2.50
N VAL A 97 3.29 10.79 -3.63
CA VAL A 97 3.02 12.00 -4.39
C VAL A 97 1.69 12.56 -3.90
N ASP A 98 1.75 13.76 -3.30
CA ASP A 98 0.61 14.47 -2.73
C ASP A 98 0.32 15.76 -3.51
N PRO A 99 -0.35 15.68 -4.67
CA PRO A 99 -0.62 16.85 -5.50
C PRO A 99 -1.66 17.80 -4.86
N GLU A 100 -2.51 17.27 -3.97
CA GLU A 100 -3.59 18.03 -3.32
C GLU A 100 -3.18 18.58 -1.94
N GLN A 101 -1.94 18.33 -1.50
CA GLN A 101 -1.40 18.76 -0.19
C GLN A 101 -2.31 18.34 0.97
N VAL A 102 -2.78 17.08 0.95
CA VAL A 102 -3.67 16.52 1.97
C VAL A 102 -2.95 16.09 3.25
N VAL A 103 -1.61 16.16 3.28
CA VAL A 103 -0.82 15.96 4.49
C VAL A 103 -0.13 17.26 4.96
N GLU A 104 0.07 17.36 6.27
CA GLU A 104 0.74 18.44 6.99
C GLU A 104 2.27 18.29 6.94
N LEU A 105 2.84 18.11 5.75
CA LEU A 105 4.30 18.12 5.55
C LEU A 105 4.82 19.56 5.65
N LYS A 106 6.01 19.71 6.24
CA LYS A 106 6.72 21.00 6.35
C LYS A 106 7.55 21.31 5.11
#